data_AF-A0A1G0D8B7-F1
#
_entry.id   AF-A0A1G0D8B7-F1
#
_cell.length_a   1.000
_cell.length_b   1.000
_cell.length_c   1.000
_cell.angle_alpha   90.00
_cell.angle_beta   90.00
_cell.angle_gamma   90.00
#
_symmetry.space_group_name_H-M   'P 1'
#
loop_
_entity.id
_entity.type
_entity.pdbx_description
1 polymer ?
#
loop_
_entity_poly.entity_id
_entity_poly.type
_entity_poly.pdbx_seq_one_letter_code
_entity_poly.pdbx_strand_id
1 'polypeptide(L)' 'MSRTVLDIKRRRNNLKVCTSIQGEHIIVSPVENVPLTLEQRLAAYDPERHGGEQMSTTQRLGAERW' A
#
# COMPACT_ATOMS: atom_id res chain seq x y z
N MET A 1 -1.45 -17.09 -13.08
CA MET A 1 -1.95 -15.92 -13.83
C MET A 1 -1.32 -14.68 -13.23
N SER A 2 -0.36 -14.09 -13.93
CA SER A 2 0.47 -12.98 -13.40
C SER A 2 -0.29 -11.66 -13.50
N ARG A 3 -0.47 -10.98 -12.37
CA ARG A 3 -1.15 -9.68 -12.24
C ARG A 3 -0.06 -8.62 -12.12
N THR A 4 -0.05 -7.63 -13.02
CA THR A 4 0.95 -6.56 -13.01
C THR A 4 0.24 -5.22 -12.86
N VAL A 5 0.66 -4.41 -11.89
CA VAL A 5 0.13 -3.06 -11.67
C VAL A 5 0.91 -2.08 -12.53
N LEU A 6 0.20 -1.25 -13.31
CA LEU A 6 0.81 -0.25 -14.21
C LEU A 6 0.26 1.13 -13.85
N ASP A 7 1.06 2.19 -13.96
CA ASP A 7 0.61 3.58 -13.79
C ASP A 7 0.35 4.18 -15.18
N ILE A 8 -0.91 4.49 -15.50
CA ILE A 8 -1.28 5.06 -16.81
C ILE A 8 -1.53 6.56 -16.62
N LYS A 9 -0.65 7.39 -17.17
CA LYS A 9 -0.79 8.86 -17.16
C LYS A 9 -1.90 9.33 -18.09
N ARG A 10 -3.10 9.59 -17.56
CA ARG A 10 -4.07 10.51 -18.18
C ARG A 10 -3.73 11.92 -17.71
N ARG A 11 -3.64 12.91 -18.63
CA ARG A 11 -3.30 14.32 -18.32
C ARG A 11 -4.07 14.78 -17.06
N ARG A 12 -3.35 14.96 -15.94
CA ARG A 12 -3.80 15.38 -14.59
C ARG A 12 -4.58 14.38 -13.71
N ASN A 13 -4.29 13.08 -13.73
CA ASN A 13 -4.64 12.24 -12.57
C ASN A 13 -3.75 11.01 -12.44
N ASN A 14 -3.09 10.83 -11.29
CA ASN A 14 -2.28 9.64 -10.97
C ASN A 14 -3.21 8.49 -10.54
N LEU A 15 -3.79 7.79 -11.52
CA LEU A 15 -4.72 6.68 -11.26
C LEU A 15 -3.95 5.36 -11.24
N LYS A 16 -4.00 4.66 -10.10
CA LYS A 16 -3.50 3.29 -9.99
C LYS A 16 -4.42 2.34 -10.73
N VAL A 17 -3.87 1.52 -11.63
CA VAL A 17 -4.63 0.50 -12.37
C VAL A 17 -3.96 -0.86 -12.28
N CYS A 18 -4.77 -1.92 -12.23
CA CYS A 18 -4.30 -3.30 -12.42
C CYS A 18 -4.43 -3.67 -13.89
N THR A 19 -3.43 -4.38 -14.41
CA THR A 19 -3.45 -4.93 -15.76
C THR A 19 -3.38 -6.45 -15.69
N SER A 20 -4.19 -7.11 -16.52
CA SER A 20 -4.16 -8.57 -16.70
C SER A 20 -4.32 -8.90 -18.18
N ILE A 21 -3.59 -9.92 -18.61
CA ILE A 21 -3.68 -10.43 -19.98
C ILE A 21 -4.78 -11.50 -20.01
N GLN A 22 -5.72 -11.37 -20.96
CA GLN A 22 -6.78 -12.34 -21.24
C GLN A 22 -6.78 -12.62 -22.75
N GLY A 23 -6.18 -13.73 -23.16
CA GLY A 23 -5.95 -14.03 -24.57
C GLY A 23 -5.14 -12.94 -25.25
N GLU A 24 -5.66 -12.36 -26.33
CA GLU A 24 -5.03 -11.25 -27.06
C GLU A 24 -5.38 -9.87 -26.50
N HIS A 25 -6.17 -9.80 -25.43
CA HIS A 25 -6.64 -8.54 -24.85
C HIS A 25 -5.92 -8.22 -23.55
N ILE A 26 -5.60 -6.93 -23.36
CA ILE A 26 -5.13 -6.39 -22.09
C ILE A 26 -6.33 -5.76 -21.38
N ILE A 27 -6.73 -6.32 -20.24
CA ILE A 27 -7.77 -5.75 -19.39
C ILE A 27 -7.11 -4.81 -18.38
N VAL A 28 -7.54 -3.55 -18.39
CA VAL A 28 -7.13 -2.52 -17.43
C VAL A 28 -8.32 -2.21 -16.52
N SER A 29 -8.16 -2.46 -15.22
CA SER A 29 -9.19 -2.18 -14.22
C SER A 29 -8.69 -1.15 -13.20
N PRO A 30 -9.52 -0.18 -12.77
CA PRO A 30 -9.14 0.73 -11.71
C PRO A 30 -8.83 -0.06 -10.42
N VAL A 31 -7.81 0.37 -9.69
CA VAL A 31 -7.60 -0.13 -8.32
C VAL A 31 -8.55 0.64 -7.42
N GLU A 32 -9.50 -0.06 -6.82
CA GLU A 32 -10.37 0.54 -5.81
C GLU A 32 -9.52 0.95 -4.61
N ASN A 33 -9.42 2.25 -4.37
CA ASN A 33 -8.72 2.77 -3.20
C ASN A 33 -9.71 2.84 -2.03
N VAL A 34 -10.12 1.67 -1.56
CA VAL A 34 -10.96 1.59 -0.36
C VAL A 34 -10.11 2.02 0.84
N PRO A 35 -10.53 3.04 1.61
CA PRO A 35 -9.77 3.45 2.79
C PRO A 35 -9.70 2.28 3.76
N LEU A 36 -8.47 1.89 4.14
CA LEU A 36 -8.24 0.83 5.10
C LEU A 36 -8.78 1.24 6.48
N THR A 37 -9.36 0.29 7.20
CA THR A 37 -9.68 0.47 8.63
C THR A 37 -8.41 0.65 9.44
N LEU A 38 -8.51 1.15 10.68
CA LEU A 38 -7.35 1.28 11.56
C LEU A 38 -6.61 -0.05 11.74
N GLU A 39 -7.35 -1.13 11.97
CA GLU A 39 -6.79 -2.49 12.13
C GLU A 39 -5.98 -2.91 10.90
N GLN A 40 -6.52 -2.71 9.71
CA GLN A 40 -5.85 -3.06 8.46
C GLN A 40 -4.60 -2.20 8.20
N ARG A 41 -4.64 -0.92 8.59
CA ARG A 41 -3.48 -0.02 8.49
C ARG A 41 -2.35 -0.47 9.42
N LEU A 42 -2.68 -0.88 10.64
CA LEU A 42 -1.71 -1.40 11.60
C LEU A 42 -1.12 -2.74 11.12
N ALA A 43 -1.94 -3.63 10.54
CA ALA A 43 -1.47 -4.88 9.96
C ALA A 43 -0.52 -4.68 8.75
N ALA A 44 -0.72 -3.60 7.98
CA ALA A 44 0.14 -3.24 6.84
C ALA A 44 1.34 -2.37 7.23
N TYR A 45 1.47 -1.99 8.50
CA TYR A 45 2.54 -1.12 8.96
C TYR A 45 3.88 -1.88 8.97
N ASP A 46 4.80 -1.42 8.13
CA ASP A 46 6.18 -1.88 8.05
C ASP A 46 7.11 -0.83 8.70
N PRO A 47 7.75 -1.12 9.85
CA PRO A 47 8.63 -0.17 10.53
C PRO A 47 9.84 0.28 9.71
N GLU A 48 10.38 -0.57 8.83
CA GLU A 48 11.54 -0.21 8.01
C GLU A 48 11.16 0.82 6.94
N ARG A 49 9.93 0.71 6.42
CA ARG A 49 9.40 1.60 5.38
C ARG A 49 8.73 2.86 5.92
N HIS A 50 8.16 2.78 7.11
CA HIS A 50 7.32 3.84 7.68
C HIS A 50 7.91 4.47 8.94
N GLY A 51 9.02 3.95 9.47
CA GLY A 51 9.67 4.42 10.69
C GLY A 51 10.63 5.58 10.49
N GLY A 52 10.46 6.41 9.45
CA GLY A 52 11.39 7.52 9.15
C GLY A 52 11.54 8.54 10.28
N GLU A 53 10.53 8.66 11.15
CA GLU A 53 10.55 9.50 12.36
C GLU A 53 10.67 8.69 13.66
N GLN A 54 10.93 7.38 13.55
CA GLN A 54 11.03 6.52 14.72
C GLN A 54 12.30 6.86 15.50
N MET A 55 12.11 7.34 16.73
CA MET A 55 13.22 7.49 17.68
C MET A 55 13.68 6.11 18.11
N SER A 56 14.79 5.67 17.52
CA SER A 56 15.41 4.38 17.85
C SER A 56 15.86 4.40 19.31
N THR A 57 15.36 3.47 20.11
CA THR A 57 15.77 3.24 21.50
C THR A 57 16.27 1.81 21.64
N THR A 58 17.38 1.63 22.37
CA THR A 58 17.93 0.29 22.62
C THR A 58 17.08 -0.49 23.62
N GLN A 59 16.31 0.21 24.46
CA GLN A 59 15.43 -0.36 25.47
C GLN A 59 13.97 -0.19 25.06
N ARG A 60 13.14 -1.22 25.30
CA ARG A 60 11.69 -1.12 25.15
C ARG A 60 11.14 -0.08 26.14
N LEU A 61 10.59 1.00 25.61
CA LEU A 61 9.91 2.05 26.37
C LEU A 61 8.39 1.75 26.40
N GLY A 62 7.70 2.09 27.50
CA GLY A 62 6.26 1.88 27.66
C GLY A 62 5.90 0.63 28.47
N ALA A 63 6.23 0.64 29.76
CA ALA A 63 5.83 -0.40 30.73
C ALA A 63 5.25 0.21 32.01
N GLU A 64 4.77 1.46 31.95
CA GLU A 64 4.04 2.08 33.04
C GLU A 64 2.77 1.29 33.37
N ARG A 65 2.65 0.89 34.64
CA ARG A 65 1.44 0.31 35.19
C ARG A 65 0.46 1.44 35.47
N TRP A 66 -0.69 1.44 34.80
CA TRP A 66 -1.83 2.30 35.12
C TRP A 66 -2.73 1.58 36.12
#